data_AF-A0A6B3GJY9-F1
#
_entry.id   AF-A0A6B3GJY9-F1
#
_cell.length_a   1.000
_cell.length_b   1.000
_cell.length_c   1.000
_cell.angle_alpha   90.00
_cell.angle_beta   90.00
_cell.angle_gamma   90.00
#
_symmetry.space_group_name_H-M   'P 1'
#
loop_
_entity.id
_entity.type
_entity.pdbx_description
1 polymer ?
#
loop_
_entity_poly.entity_id
_entity_poly.type
_entity_poly.pdbx_seq_one_letter_code
_entity_poly.pdbx_strand_id
1 'polypeptide(L)'
;FPVMDREQRILGYLHVKDALDAMPRDVPFPVSAMRPIARVRAATPLDDALTAMRRSRTHLAAVLDENGKLAGMVTMEDVLRELVGRPGSR
;
A
#
# COMPACT_ATOMS: atom_id res chain seq x y z
N PHE A 1 1.94 2.47 -7.56
CA PHE A 1 3.33 2.92 -7.34
C PHE A 1 3.39 3.78 -6.09
N PRO A 2 4.22 3.43 -5.08
CA PRO A 2 4.35 4.24 -3.87
C PRO A 2 4.96 5.61 -4.19
N VAL A 3 4.50 6.65 -3.49
CA VAL A 3 5.03 8.02 -3.57
C VAL A 3 5.70 8.33 -2.24
N MET A 4 6.97 8.74 -2.28
CA MET A 4 7.79 8.99 -1.09
C MET A 4 8.37 10.41 -1.11
N ASP A 5 8.63 10.98 0.06
CA ASP A 5 9.44 12.19 0.18
C ASP A 5 10.95 11.90 0.11
N ARG A 6 11.76 12.95 0.25
CA ARG A 6 13.24 12.84 0.21
C ARG A 6 13.79 12.03 1.38
N GLU A 7 13.06 11.95 2.48
CA GLU A 7 13.42 11.21 3.68
C GLU A 7 12.91 9.76 3.66
N GLN A 8 12.42 9.26 2.51
CA GLN A 8 11.89 7.91 2.32
C GLN A 8 10.62 7.62 3.15
N ARG A 9 9.86 8.66 3.52
CA ARG A 9 8.55 8.49 4.15
C ARG A 9 7.48 8.34 3.08
N ILE A 10 6.61 7.34 3.27
CA ILE A 10 5.50 7.08 2.34
C ILE A 10 4.42 8.16 2.47
N LEU A 11 4.17 8.88 1.39
CA LEU A 11 3.13 9.92 1.31
C LEU A 11 1.78 9.35 0.84
N GLY A 12 1.83 8.35 -0.06
CA GLY A 12 0.66 7.74 -0.66
C GLY A 12 1.03 6.82 -1.81
N TYR A 13 0.13 6.62 -2.75
CA TYR A 13 0.43 5.87 -3.97
C TYR A 13 -0.29 6.44 -5.20
N LEU A 14 0.27 6.22 -6.38
CA LEU A 14 -0.36 6.44 -7.69
C LEU A 14 -0.90 5.13 -8.22
N HIS A 15 -2.15 5.13 -8.69
CA HIS A 15 -2.74 3.96 -9.35
C HIS A 15 -2.31 3.91 -10.81
N VAL A 16 -1.99 2.73 -11.35
CA VAL A 16 -1.51 2.60 -12.73
C VAL A 16 -2.51 3.14 -13.77
N LYS A 17 -3.82 2.98 -13.51
CA LYS A 17 -4.89 3.55 -14.35
C LYS A 17 -4.76 5.08 -14.46
N ASP A 18 -4.49 5.76 -13.35
CA ASP A 18 -4.30 7.22 -13.35
C ASP A 18 -3.16 7.60 -14.31
N ALA A 19 -2.13 6.75 -14.45
CA ALA A 19 -1.03 6.96 -15.38
C ALA A 19 -1.31 6.54 -16.84
N LEU A 20 -2.19 5.57 -17.06
CA LEU A 20 -2.61 5.19 -18.41
C LEU A 20 -3.51 6.25 -19.04
N ASP A 21 -4.36 6.88 -18.22
CA ASP A 21 -5.34 7.88 -18.60
C ASP A 21 -4.76 9.32 -18.64
N ALA A 22 -3.56 9.53 -18.09
CA ALA A 22 -2.93 10.84 -18.01
C ALA A 22 -2.49 11.36 -19.39
N MET A 23 -2.94 12.58 -19.70
CA MET A 23 -2.52 13.36 -20.85
C MET A 23 -2.32 14.82 -20.41
N PRO A 24 -1.25 15.50 -20.86
CA PRO A 24 -0.15 15.00 -21.69
C PRO A 24 0.76 14.04 -20.90
N ARG A 25 1.42 13.09 -21.57
CA ARG A 25 2.25 12.04 -20.92
C ARG A 25 3.61 12.55 -20.42
N ASP A 26 4.03 13.71 -20.90
CA ASP A 26 5.31 14.37 -20.59
C ASP A 26 5.20 15.36 -19.42
N VAL A 27 4.03 15.47 -18.80
CA VAL A 27 3.80 16.34 -17.63
C VAL A 27 3.80 15.51 -16.34
N PRO A 28 4.45 15.98 -15.26
CA PRO A 28 4.38 15.31 -13.96
C PRO A 28 2.94 15.17 -13.44
N PHE A 29 2.67 14.08 -12.73
CA PHE A 29 1.39 13.90 -12.04
C PHE A 29 1.15 15.01 -11.02
N PRO A 30 -0.06 15.59 -10.97
CA PRO A 30 -0.40 16.52 -9.89
C PRO A 30 -0.46 15.76 -8.56
N VAL A 31 -0.15 16.45 -7.46
CA VAL A 31 -0.22 15.87 -6.11
C VAL A 31 -1.62 15.34 -5.79
N SER A 32 -2.66 15.94 -6.37
CA SER A 32 -4.05 15.50 -6.23
C SER A 32 -4.34 14.11 -6.82
N ALA A 33 -3.50 13.60 -7.72
CA ALA A 33 -3.62 12.23 -8.23
C ALA A 33 -3.14 11.19 -7.20
N MET A 34 -2.41 11.61 -6.17
CA MET A 34 -1.95 10.71 -5.11
C MET A 34 -3.13 10.24 -4.26
N ARG A 35 -3.26 8.92 -4.15
CA ARG A 35 -4.28 8.28 -3.32
C ARG A 35 -3.70 7.95 -1.93
N PRO A 36 -4.52 8.02 -0.86
CA PRO A 36 -4.10 7.64 0.47
C PRO A 36 -3.77 6.13 0.51
N ILE A 37 -2.75 5.77 1.26
CA ILE A 37 -2.37 4.37 1.48
C ILE A 37 -2.60 4.00 2.94
N ALA A 38 -3.18 2.82 3.20
CA ALA A 38 -3.21 2.28 4.55
C ALA A 38 -1.78 2.08 5.05
N ARG A 39 -1.52 2.37 6.32
CA ARG A 39 -0.22 2.19 6.96
C ARG A 39 -0.36 1.18 8.08
N VAL A 40 0.48 0.16 8.07
CA VAL A 40 0.58 -0.87 9.10
C VAL A 40 2.04 -0.99 9.54
N ARG A 41 2.29 -1.52 10.74
CA ARG A 41 3.65 -1.84 11.18
C ARG A 41 3.99 -3.27 10.80
N ALA A 42 5.28 -3.58 10.68
CA ALA A 42 5.74 -4.97 10.51
C ALA A 42 5.21 -5.92 11.61
N ALA A 43 4.99 -5.40 12.82
CA ALA A 43 4.44 -6.14 13.95
C ALA A 43 2.90 -6.13 14.03
N THR A 44 2.18 -5.49 13.09
CA THR A 44 0.71 -5.45 13.10
C THR A 44 0.14 -6.85 12.80
N PRO A 45 -0.78 -7.37 13.63
CA PRO A 45 -1.47 -8.63 13.34
C PRO A 45 -2.18 -8.62 11.99
N LEU A 46 -2.26 -9.77 11.31
CA LEU A 46 -2.80 -9.85 9.96
C LEU A 46 -4.30 -9.52 9.89
N ASP A 47 -5.08 -9.88 10.90
CA ASP A 47 -6.49 -9.55 11.03
C ASP A 47 -6.73 -8.04 11.24
N ASP A 48 -5.86 -7.40 12.02
CA ASP A 48 -5.83 -5.94 12.16
C ASP A 48 -5.44 -5.24 10.85
N ALA A 49 -4.43 -5.77 10.15
CA ALA A 49 -4.03 -5.25 8.84
C ALA A 49 -5.17 -5.35 7.82
N LEU A 50 -5.84 -6.51 7.74
CA LEU A 50 -7.02 -6.71 6.90
C LEU A 50 -8.15 -5.74 7.26
N THR A 51 -8.39 -5.55 8.56
CA THR A 51 -9.41 -4.61 9.06
C THR A 51 -9.07 -3.17 8.66
N ALA A 52 -7.81 -2.75 8.80
CA ALA A 52 -7.35 -1.43 8.38
C ALA A 52 -7.54 -1.21 6.88
N MET A 53 -7.16 -2.18 6.05
CA MET A 53 -7.30 -2.15 4.60
C MET A 53 -8.77 -2.09 4.14
N ARG A 54 -9.66 -2.83 4.82
CA ARG A 54 -11.11 -2.76 4.56
C ARG A 54 -11.69 -1.39 4.93
N ARG A 55 -11.28 -0.81 6.07
CA ARG A 55 -11.72 0.51 6.52
C ARG A 55 -11.26 1.63 5.60
N SER A 56 -10.02 1.56 5.12
CA SER A 56 -9.47 2.54 4.16
C SER A 56 -10.02 2.35 2.75
N ARG A 57 -10.74 1.26 2.46
CA ARG A 57 -11.14 0.84 1.10
C ARG A 57 -9.93 0.75 0.15
N THR A 58 -8.79 0.28 0.67
CA THR A 58 -7.56 0.08 -0.13
C THR A 58 -7.15 -1.38 -0.13
N HIS A 59 -6.78 -1.90 -1.30
CA HIS A 59 -6.26 -3.28 -1.41
C HIS A 59 -4.74 -3.36 -1.16
N LEU A 60 -4.12 -2.25 -0.79
CA LEU A 60 -2.69 -2.09 -0.61
C LEU A 60 -2.43 -1.35 0.70
N ALA A 61 -1.43 -1.83 1.44
CA ALA A 61 -0.94 -1.18 2.64
C ALA A 61 0.59 -1.02 2.55
N ALA A 62 1.08 0.11 3.05
CA ALA A 62 2.49 0.34 3.31
C ALA A 62 2.85 -0.27 4.67
N VAL A 63 3.89 -1.10 4.68
CA VAL A 63 4.45 -1.69 5.90
C VAL A 63 5.58 -0.80 6.37
N LEU A 64 5.45 -0.29 7.60
CA LEU A 64 6.44 0.55 8.23
C LEU A 64 7.30 -0.24 9.22
N ASP A 65 8.59 0.10 9.26
CA ASP A 65 9.50 -0.37 10.31
C ASP A 65 9.28 0.37 11.64
N GLU A 66 10.10 0.07 12.64
CA GLU A 66 10.05 0.70 13.96
C GLU A 66 10.38 2.21 13.93
N ASN A 67 11.14 2.64 12.93
CA ASN A 67 11.52 4.04 12.71
C ASN A 67 10.48 4.80 11.88
N GLY A 68 9.38 4.15 11.47
CA GLY A 68 8.36 4.73 10.61
C GLY A 68 8.77 4.85 9.14
N LYS A 69 9.87 4.21 8.72
CA LYS A 69 10.30 4.14 7.32
C LYS A 69 9.58 3.01 6.61
N LEU A 70 9.45 3.13 5.29
CA LEU A 70 8.85 2.09 4.46
C LEU A 70 9.75 0.84 4.46
N ALA A 71 9.27 -0.24 5.08
CA ALA A 71 9.90 -1.55 5.01
C ALA A 71 9.46 -2.31 3.74
N GLY A 72 8.23 -2.07 3.27
CA GLY A 72 7.69 -2.72 2.09
C GLY A 72 6.21 -2.45 1.89
N MET A 73 5.57 -3.27 1.07
CA MET A 73 4.14 -3.19 0.78
C MET A 73 3.52 -4.58 0.88
N VAL A 74 2.25 -4.62 1.26
CA VAL A 74 1.47 -5.86 1.31
C VAL A 74 0.11 -5.65 0.65
N THR A 75 -0.36 -6.63 -0.10
CA THR A 75 -1.69 -6.60 -0.71
C THR A 75 -2.70 -7.32 0.18
N MET A 76 -3.99 -6.98 0.02
CA MET A 76 -5.06 -7.65 0.76
C MET A 76 -5.09 -9.16 0.44
N GLU A 77 -4.75 -9.53 -0.79
CA GLU A 77 -4.64 -10.92 -1.21
C GLU A 77 -3.55 -11.66 -0.44
N ASP A 78 -2.38 -11.06 -0.24
CA ASP A 78 -1.30 -11.65 0.54
C ASP A 78 -1.72 -11.88 1.99
N VAL A 79 -2.40 -10.90 2.60
CA VAL A 79 -2.90 -11.00 3.98
C VAL A 79 -3.95 -12.11 4.09
N LEU A 80 -4.92 -12.15 3.17
CA LEU A 80 -5.96 -13.18 3.13
C LEU A 80 -5.35 -14.56 2.95
N ARG A 81 -4.36 -14.70 2.07
CA ARG A 81 -3.69 -15.97 1.80
C ARG A 81 -3.02 -16.53 3.06
N GLU A 82 -2.35 -15.71 3.85
CA GLU A 82 -1.71 -16.20 5.08
C GLU A 82 -2.69 -16.40 6.23
N LEU A 83 -3.82 -15.69 6.28
CA LEU A 83 -4.89 -15.96 7.25
C LEU A 83 -5.65 -17.27 6.96
N VAL A 84 -5.87 -17.59 5.69
CA VAL A 84 -6.55 -18.84 5.26
C VAL A 84 -5.58 -20.04 5.29
N GLY A 85 -4.27 -19.78 5.21
CA GLY A 85 -3.23 -20.79 5.07
C GLY A 85 -2.97 -21.12 3.60
N ARG A 86 -1.71 -21.43 3.26
CA ARG A 86 -1.34 -21.79 1.89
C ARG A 86 -2.06 -23.08 1.46
N PRO A 87 -2.63 -23.14 0.25
CA PRO A 87 -3.14 -24.40 -0.28
C PRO A 87 -2.00 -25.42 -0.34
N GLY A 88 -2.12 -26.53 0.38
CA GLY A 88 -1.16 -27.64 0.39
C GLY A 88 -0.29 -27.81 1.65
N SER A 89 -0.55 -27.08 2.73
CA SER A 89 0.07 -27.34 4.04
C SER A 89 -0.83 -28.21 4.94
N ARG A 90 -1.13 -29.44 4.50
CA ARG A 90 -1.59 -30.54 5.35
C ARG A 90 -0.90 -31.81 4.92
#